data_AF-A0A2D5PFR1-F1
#
_entry.id   AF-A0A2D5PFR1-F1
#
_cell.length_a   1.000
_cell.length_b   1.000
_cell.length_c   1.000
_cell.angle_alpha   90.00
_cell.angle_beta   90.00
_cell.angle_gamma   90.00
#
_symmetry.space_group_name_H-M   'P 1'
#
loop_
_entity.id
_entity.type
_entity.pdbx_description
1 polymer ?
#
loop_
_entity_poly.entity_id
_entity_poly.type
_entity_poly.pdbx_seq_one_letter_code
_entity_poly.pdbx_strand_id
1 'polypeptide(L)'
;MAKYLVSQIHYPDRNPPETHYLLIDESHGEFNFRAGAVIGRGVAAGGGEGVFSIDSLQKVQSYRKFLRDIKREWIDEILSSSQHSETEKYLMIIERSKEQ
;
A
#
# COMPACT_ATOMS: atom_id res chain seq x y z
N MET A 1 15.95 0.66 -8.09
CA MET A 1 14.62 0.98 -7.57
C MET A 1 13.78 -0.26 -7.70
N ALA A 2 13.44 -0.89 -6.58
CA ALA A 2 12.63 -2.10 -6.56
C ALA A 2 11.23 -1.77 -6.06
N LYS A 3 10.20 -2.33 -6.70
CA LYS A 3 8.79 -2.14 -6.33
C LYS A 3 8.18 -3.47 -5.97
N TYR A 4 7.53 -3.51 -4.81
CA TYR A 4 6.90 -4.69 -4.25
C TYR A 4 5.40 -4.46 -4.15
N LEU A 5 4.62 -5.25 -4.87
CA LEU A 5 3.17 -5.20 -4.78
C LEU A 5 2.70 -5.84 -3.47
N VAL A 6 2.03 -5.06 -2.63
CA VAL A 6 1.49 -5.53 -1.34
C VAL A 6 0.03 -5.93 -1.49
N SER A 7 -0.76 -5.10 -2.16
CA SER A 7 -2.16 -5.40 -2.46
C SER A 7 -2.62 -4.65 -3.70
N GLN A 8 -3.55 -5.28 -4.41
CA GLN A 8 -4.30 -4.68 -5.51
C GLN A 8 -5.76 -5.15 -5.42
N ILE A 9 -6.68 -4.21 -5.51
CA ILE A 9 -8.11 -4.50 -5.54
C ILE A 9 -8.74 -3.79 -6.72
N HIS A 10 -9.49 -4.57 -7.50
CA HIS A 10 -10.20 -4.09 -8.67
C HIS A 10 -11.69 -3.98 -8.37
N TYR A 11 -12.27 -2.81 -8.65
CA TYR A 11 -13.68 -2.48 -8.54
C TYR A 11 -14.26 -2.25 -9.95
N PRO A 12 -14.60 -3.32 -10.68
CA PRO A 12 -15.11 -3.23 -12.05
C PRO A 12 -16.53 -2.67 -12.14
N ASP A 13 -17.26 -2.69 -11.02
CA ASP A 13 -18.63 -2.25 -10.84
C ASP A 13 -18.76 -0.72 -10.65
N ARG A 14 -17.65 -0.05 -10.32
CA ARG A 14 -17.62 1.42 -10.27
C ARG A 14 -17.63 2.01 -11.68
N ASN A 15 -18.17 3.23 -11.81
CA ASN A 15 -18.21 3.96 -13.07
C ASN A 15 -17.54 5.35 -12.88
N PRO A 16 -16.29 5.53 -13.32
CA PRO A 16 -15.46 4.59 -14.08
C PRO A 16 -14.95 3.42 -13.23
N PRO A 17 -14.54 2.27 -13.81
CA PRO A 17 -13.92 1.17 -13.07
C PRO A 17 -12.67 1.66 -12.31
N GLU A 18 -12.44 1.17 -11.11
CA GLU A 18 -11.32 1.64 -10.28
C GLU A 18 -10.41 0.50 -9.84
N THR A 19 -9.12 0.75 -9.74
CA THR A 19 -8.14 -0.18 -9.18
C THR A 19 -7.34 0.52 -8.12
N HIS A 20 -7.44 0.05 -6.88
CA HIS A 20 -6.66 0.55 -5.76
C HIS A 20 -5.45 -0.35 -5.55
N TYR A 21 -4.31 0.24 -5.21
CA TYR A 21 -3.09 -0.52 -4.95
C TYR A 21 -2.32 0.04 -3.76
N LEU A 22 -1.56 -0.85 -3.13
CA LEU A 22 -0.51 -0.53 -2.18
C LEU A 22 0.78 -1.21 -2.64
N LEU A 23 1.82 -0.42 -2.77
CA LEU A 23 3.18 -0.84 -3.08
C LEU A 23 4.10 -0.47 -1.94
N ILE A 24 5.21 -1.19 -1.83
CA ILE A 24 6.43 -0.72 -1.17
C ILE A 24 7.46 -0.44 -2.25
N ASP A 25 8.08 0.73 -2.18
CA ASP A 25 9.14 1.15 -3.09
C ASP A 25 10.45 1.27 -2.32
N GLU A 26 11.51 0.68 -2.88
CA GLU A 26 12.87 0.73 -2.33
C GLU A 26 13.78 1.54 -3.25
N SER A 27 14.35 2.60 -2.69
CA SER A 27 15.29 3.49 -3.36
C SER A 27 16.47 3.79 -2.44
N HIS A 28 17.69 3.44 -2.87
CA HIS A 28 18.92 3.69 -2.12
C HIS A 28 18.93 3.13 -0.67
N GLY A 29 18.22 2.02 -0.42
CA GLY A 29 18.09 1.41 0.91
C GLY A 29 16.99 2.02 1.80
N GLU A 30 16.29 3.04 1.30
CA GLU A 30 15.11 3.61 1.95
C GLU A 30 13.83 2.99 1.37
N PHE A 31 12.87 2.72 2.26
CA PHE A 31 11.58 2.13 1.90
C PHE A 31 10.47 3.14 2.11
N ASN A 32 9.51 3.16 1.19
CA ASN A 32 8.31 3.97 1.31
C ASN A 32 7.08 3.17 0.87
N PHE A 33 5.93 3.44 1.49
CA PHE A 33 4.66 3.01 0.95
C PHE A 33 4.25 3.92 -0.20
N ARG A 34 3.68 3.32 -1.24
CA ARG A 34 3.09 4.05 -2.35
C ARG A 34 1.69 3.50 -2.57
N ALA A 35 0.69 4.30 -2.25
CA ALA A 35 -0.72 3.93 -2.35
C ALA A 35 -1.42 4.81 -3.37
N GLY A 36 -2.24 4.23 -4.23
CA GLY A 36 -2.90 4.98 -5.28
C GLY A 36 -4.14 4.30 -5.82
N ALA A 37 -4.85 5.04 -6.66
CA ALA A 37 -6.00 4.55 -7.39
C ALA A 37 -5.87 4.90 -8.88
N VAL A 38 -6.21 3.94 -9.74
CA VAL A 38 -6.37 4.12 -11.19
C VAL A 38 -7.87 4.08 -11.48
N ILE A 39 -8.40 5.16 -12.06
CA ILE A 39 -9.82 5.36 -12.35
C ILE A 39 -10.00 5.38 -13.88
N GLY A 40 -10.80 4.45 -14.39
CA GLY A 40 -11.19 4.32 -15.79
C GLY A 40 -10.33 3.36 -16.62
N ARG A 41 -10.70 3.21 -17.89
CA ARG A 41 -9.94 2.47 -18.91
C ARG A 41 -9.52 3.44 -20.04
N GLY A 42 -8.23 3.53 -20.34
CA GLY A 42 -7.70 4.31 -21.49
C GLY A 42 -6.70 5.41 -21.14
N VAL A 43 -6.28 6.17 -22.16
CA VAL A 43 -5.19 7.17 -22.12
C VAL A 43 -5.47 8.35 -21.17
N ALA A 44 -6.73 8.55 -20.76
CA ALA A 44 -7.15 9.56 -19.79
C ALA A 44 -7.58 8.94 -18.45
N ALA A 45 -6.90 7.86 -18.01
CA ALA A 45 -7.11 7.32 -16.67
C ALA A 45 -6.80 8.40 -15.62
N GLY A 46 -7.81 8.79 -14.85
CA GLY A 46 -7.65 9.68 -13.70
C GLY A 46 -7.13 8.88 -12.52
N GLY A 47 -6.39 9.50 -11.60
CA GLY A 47 -5.86 8.80 -10.45
C GLY A 47 -4.97 9.68 -9.60
N GLY A 48 -4.90 9.34 -8.31
CA GLY A 48 -3.98 9.97 -7.38
C GLY A 48 -3.07 8.89 -6.80
N GLU A 49 -1.80 9.24 -6.63
CA GLU A 49 -0.83 8.41 -5.92
C GLU A 49 -0.21 9.24 -4.79
N GLY A 50 -0.13 8.64 -3.62
CA GLY A 50 0.57 9.19 -2.46
C GLY A 50 1.76 8.32 -2.10
N VAL A 51 2.82 8.95 -1.61
CA VAL A 51 3.98 8.30 -1.01
C VAL A 51 3.96 8.56 0.49
N PHE A 52 4.18 7.53 1.29
CA PHE A 52 4.06 7.59 2.74
C PHE A 52 5.22 6.85 3.42
N SER A 53 5.82 7.48 4.42
CA SER A 53 6.56 6.75 5.46
C SER A 53 5.59 5.92 6.32
N ILE A 54 6.10 5.03 7.17
CA ILE A 54 5.28 4.29 8.16
C ILE A 54 4.43 5.26 8.99
N ASP A 55 5.06 6.25 9.61
CA ASP A 55 4.38 7.24 10.46
C ASP A 55 3.33 8.05 9.68
N SER A 56 3.65 8.47 8.45
CA SER A 56 2.70 9.21 7.61
C SER A 56 1.50 8.35 7.21
N LEU A 57 1.72 7.06 6.90
CA LEU A 57 0.66 6.13 6.54
C LEU A 57 -0.30 5.91 7.73
N GLN A 58 0.24 5.70 8.93
CA GLN A 58 -0.54 5.49 10.15
C GLN A 58 -1.36 6.72 10.56
N LYS A 59 -0.92 7.93 10.18
CA LYS A 59 -1.62 9.20 10.42
C LYS A 59 -2.74 9.50 9.44
N VAL A 60 -2.88 8.75 8.34
CA VAL A 60 -3.99 8.95 7.40
C VAL A 60 -5.32 8.73 8.14
N GLN A 61 -6.23 9.71 8.07
CA GLN A 61 -7.51 9.68 8.81
C GLN A 61 -8.31 8.38 8.60
N SER A 62 -8.19 7.77 7.41
CA SER A 62 -8.86 6.52 7.04
C SER A 62 -7.91 5.30 7.00
N TYR A 63 -6.74 5.35 7.62
CA TYR A 63 -5.71 4.30 7.54
C TYR A 63 -6.22 2.88 7.82
N ARG A 64 -6.87 2.65 8.97
CA ARG A 64 -7.41 1.32 9.30
C ARG A 64 -8.51 0.87 8.35
N LYS A 65 -9.36 1.80 7.91
CA LYS A 65 -10.39 1.52 6.89
C LYS A 65 -9.72 1.13 5.57
N PHE A 66 -8.70 1.86 5.15
CA PHE A 66 -7.92 1.57 3.95
C PHE A 66 -7.30 0.18 4.00
N LEU A 67 -6.63 -0.20 5.09
CA LEU A 67 -6.05 -1.54 5.24
C LEU A 67 -7.10 -2.65 5.21
N ARG A 68 -8.29 -2.42 5.76
CA ARG A 68 -9.41 -3.37 5.70
C ARG A 68 -9.99 -3.49 4.30
N ASP A 69 -10.24 -2.36 3.64
CA ASP A 69 -10.76 -2.32 2.26
C ASP A 69 -9.78 -3.07 1.33
N ILE A 70 -8.49 -2.86 1.58
CA ILE A 70 -7.26 -3.61 1.32
C ILE A 70 -7.14 -5.13 1.43
N LYS A 71 -7.91 -5.72 2.35
CA LYS A 71 -7.65 -7.05 2.95
C LYS A 71 -6.20 -7.22 3.45
N ARG A 72 -5.67 -6.21 4.12
CA ARG A 72 -4.30 -6.15 4.66
C ARG A 72 -4.26 -5.63 6.10
N GLU A 73 -5.26 -5.94 6.90
CA GLU A 73 -5.32 -5.54 8.32
C GLU A 73 -4.08 -5.99 9.12
N TRP A 74 -3.48 -7.11 8.73
CA TRP A 74 -2.24 -7.62 9.33
C TRP A 74 -1.03 -6.68 9.19
N ILE A 75 -1.06 -5.72 8.26
CA ILE A 75 -0.02 -4.69 8.16
C ILE A 75 -0.01 -3.85 9.44
N ASP A 76 -1.18 -3.59 10.04
CA ASP A 76 -1.27 -2.78 11.26
C ASP A 76 -0.53 -3.45 12.43
N GLU A 77 -0.58 -4.78 12.51
CA GLU A 77 0.12 -5.57 13.53
C GLU A 77 1.64 -5.41 13.40
N ILE A 78 2.17 -5.49 12.18
CA ILE A 78 3.61 -5.34 11.90
C ILE A 78 4.05 -3.90 12.20
N LEU A 79 3.30 -2.92 11.69
CA LEU A 79 3.67 -1.50 11.85
C LEU A 79 3.58 -1.02 13.30
N SER A 80 2.66 -1.58 14.10
CA SER A 80 2.49 -1.25 15.51
C SER A 80 3.51 -1.93 16.44
N SER A 81 4.26 -2.92 15.96
CA SER A 81 5.27 -3.59 16.78
C SER A 81 6.42 -2.64 17.16
N SER A 82 6.77 -2.56 18.45
CA SER A 82 7.95 -1.82 18.92
C SER A 82 9.23 -2.66 18.90
N GLN A 83 9.14 -3.95 18.54
CA GLN A 83 10.27 -4.89 18.56
C GLN A 83 11.10 -4.88 17.27
N HIS A 84 10.62 -4.20 16.23
CA HIS A 84 11.24 -4.17 14.91
C HIS A 84 11.58 -2.74 14.49
N SER A 85 12.72 -2.59 13.84
CA SER A 85 13.08 -1.39 13.10
C SER A 85 12.14 -1.13 11.93
N GLU A 86 12.15 0.08 11.38
CA GLU A 86 11.33 0.41 10.21
C GLU A 86 11.66 -0.47 9.01
N THR A 87 12.94 -0.68 8.72
CA THR A 87 13.39 -1.55 7.62
C THR A 87 12.89 -2.98 7.79
N GLU A 88 13.00 -3.55 8.99
CA GLU A 88 12.48 -4.90 9.27
C GLU A 88 10.97 -4.99 9.03
N LYS A 89 10.21 -3.97 9.44
CA LYS A 89 8.76 -3.93 9.19
C LYS A 89 8.43 -3.96 7.71
N TYR A 90 9.13 -3.17 6.89
CA TYR A 90 8.94 -3.19 5.44
C TYR A 90 9.24 -4.58 4.85
N LEU A 91 10.35 -5.19 5.25
CA LEU A 91 10.74 -6.52 4.76
C LEU A 91 9.74 -7.61 5.19
N MET A 92 9.24 -7.56 6.42
CA MET A 92 8.20 -8.48 6.89
C MET A 92 6.90 -8.35 6.06
N ILE A 93 6.51 -7.12 5.71
CA ILE A 93 5.35 -6.87 4.86
C ILE A 93 5.58 -7.42 3.45
N ILE A 94 6.75 -7.18 2.87
CA ILE A 94 7.12 -7.70 1.55
C ILE A 94 7.05 -9.23 1.56
N GLU A 95 7.63 -9.88 2.56
CA GLU A 95 7.69 -11.34 2.62
C GLU A 95 6.30 -11.96 2.78
N ARG A 96 5.51 -11.46 3.72
CA ARG A 96 4.13 -11.92 3.94
C ARG A 96 3.20 -11.64 2.76
N SER A 97 3.55 -10.70 1.88
CA SER A 97 2.79 -10.42 0.65
C SER A 97 3.07 -11.41 -0.47
N LYS A 98 4.21 -12.13 -0.45
CA LYS A 98 4.54 -13.17 -1.45
C LYS A 98 3.84 -14.50 -1.18
N GLU A 99 3.44 -14.75 0.06
CA GLU A 99 2.81 -16.00 0.50
C GLU A 99 1.30 -16.07 0.16
N GLN A 100 0.75 -15.07 -0.52
CA GLN A 100 -0.69 -14.90 -0.81
C GLN A 100 -0.96 -14.80 -2.31
#